data_AF-A0A0S7EGC5-F1
#
_entry.id   AF-A0A0S7EGC5-F1
#
_cell.length_a   1.000
_cell.length_b   1.000
_cell.length_c   1.000
_cell.angle_alpha   90.00
_cell.angle_beta   90.00
_cell.angle_gamma   90.00
#
_symmetry.space_group_name_H-M   'P 1'
#
loop_
_entity.id
_entity.type
_entity.pdbx_description
1 polymer ?
#
loop_
_entity_poly.entity_id
_entity_poly.type
_entity_poly.pdbx_seq_one_letter_code
_entity_poly.pdbx_strand_id
1 'polypeptide(L)'
;TTALCQQTHQRRDESFGELLQAASTIGDLRNCPSNCGQKIRIRQVLMNCPEIVTIGFVWDSEQSDLTEEVIRSLGPNLSLSALFYRVTDEHARKGELLLVGMICYSSHHYCAFAFHTKSSKWVFFDDATVKEIGSRWKDVVTKCIKGHFQPLLLFYSNPDGSAIHTEDASRLNSSHSHT
;
A
#
# COMPACT_ATOMS: atom_id res chain seq x y z
N THR A 1 -4.68 -6.16 -9.59
CA THR A 1 -4.54 -7.20 -8.53
C THR A 1 -4.07 -8.55 -9.05
N THR A 2 -4.46 -8.97 -10.26
CA THR A 2 -4.02 -10.21 -10.92
C THR A 2 -2.50 -10.43 -10.91
N ALA A 3 -1.71 -9.39 -11.23
CA ALA A 3 -0.25 -9.44 -11.18
C ALA A 3 0.29 -9.81 -9.78
N LEU A 4 -0.31 -9.27 -8.72
CA LEU A 4 0.11 -9.55 -7.34
C LEU A 4 -0.16 -11.01 -6.96
N CYS A 5 -1.34 -11.54 -7.31
CA CYS A 5 -1.68 -12.96 -7.14
C CYS A 5 -0.67 -13.87 -7.85
N GLN A 6 -0.37 -13.57 -9.12
CA GLN A 6 0.64 -14.31 -9.88
C GLN A 6 2.02 -14.31 -9.20
N GLN A 7 2.46 -13.16 -8.70
CA GLN A 7 3.74 -13.08 -7.98
C GLN A 7 3.70 -13.86 -6.67
N THR A 8 2.60 -13.81 -5.93
CA THR A 8 2.43 -14.55 -4.66
C THR A 8 2.59 -16.05 -4.86
N HIS A 9 2.03 -16.61 -5.94
CA HIS A 9 2.19 -18.03 -6.26
C HIS A 9 3.62 -18.41 -6.66
N GLN A 10 4.31 -17.52 -7.36
CA GLN A 10 5.67 -17.75 -7.87
C GLN A 10 6.77 -17.53 -6.82
N ARG A 11 6.51 -16.66 -5.83
CA ARG A 11 7.50 -16.13 -4.88
C ARG A 11 6.97 -16.26 -3.44
N ARG A 12 6.71 -17.49 -3.00
CA ARG A 12 6.01 -17.78 -1.75
C ARG A 12 6.70 -17.27 -0.47
N ASP A 13 8.02 -17.08 -0.52
CA ASP A 13 8.82 -16.65 0.63
C ASP A 13 9.21 -15.16 0.59
N GLU A 14 8.74 -14.41 -0.41
CA GLU A 14 9.01 -12.98 -0.54
C GLU A 14 8.05 -12.15 0.33
N SER A 15 8.56 -11.01 0.81
CA SER A 15 7.77 -10.03 1.55
C SER A 15 6.73 -9.36 0.67
N PHE A 16 5.69 -8.79 1.29
CA PHE A 16 4.65 -8.06 0.55
C PHE A 16 5.23 -6.91 -0.31
N GLY A 17 6.27 -6.22 0.18
CA GLY A 17 6.95 -5.16 -0.59
C GLY A 17 7.62 -5.68 -1.87
N GLU A 18 8.29 -6.83 -1.80
CA GLU A 18 8.93 -7.46 -2.96
C GLU A 18 7.88 -7.95 -3.98
N LEU A 19 6.79 -8.54 -3.49
CA LEU A 19 5.65 -8.93 -4.33
C LEU A 19 5.04 -7.72 -5.05
N LEU A 20 4.87 -6.59 -4.36
CA LEU A 20 4.40 -5.33 -4.97
C LEU A 20 5.38 -4.79 -6.00
N GLN A 21 6.69 -4.79 -5.71
CA GLN A 21 7.71 -4.36 -6.66
C GLN A 21 7.69 -5.22 -7.94
N ALA A 22 7.60 -6.53 -7.77
CA ALA A 22 7.53 -7.46 -8.88
C ALA A 22 6.25 -7.24 -9.69
N ALA A 23 5.09 -7.15 -9.03
CA ALA A 23 3.78 -6.97 -9.67
C ALA A 23 3.64 -5.62 -10.39
N SER A 24 4.16 -4.54 -9.83
CA SER A 24 4.08 -3.18 -10.40
C SER A 24 4.99 -2.99 -11.61
N THR A 25 6.06 -3.78 -11.76
CA THR A 25 6.99 -3.67 -12.89
C THR A 25 6.75 -4.71 -13.99
N ILE A 26 5.71 -5.56 -13.86
CA ILE A 26 5.35 -6.52 -14.90
C ILE A 26 4.94 -5.75 -16.16
N GLY A 27 5.67 -5.99 -17.26
CA GLY A 27 5.36 -5.39 -18.54
C GLY A 27 5.72 -3.90 -18.67
N ASP A 28 6.40 -3.30 -17.68
CA ASP A 28 6.85 -1.90 -17.75
C ASP A 28 8.12 -1.76 -18.62
N LEU A 29 7.91 -1.98 -19.91
CA LEU A 29 8.89 -1.84 -20.98
C LEU A 29 8.53 -0.62 -21.83
N ARG A 30 9.51 0.25 -22.09
CA ARG A 30 9.35 1.39 -22.99
C ARG A 30 10.29 1.29 -24.17
N ASN A 31 9.90 1.86 -25.30
CA ASN A 31 10.81 1.96 -26.44
C ASN A 31 11.99 2.86 -26.07
N CYS A 32 13.19 2.49 -26.55
CA CYS A 32 14.37 3.30 -26.37
C CYS A 32 14.13 4.71 -26.94
N PRO A 33 14.36 5.79 -26.17
CA PRO A 33 14.17 7.17 -26.65
C PRO A 33 15.00 7.50 -27.90
N SER A 34 16.15 6.83 -28.08
CA SER A 34 17.01 6.96 -29.27
C SER A 34 16.47 6.23 -30.50
N ASN A 35 15.28 5.63 -30.43
CA ASN A 35 14.59 4.92 -31.50
C ASN A 35 15.41 3.79 -32.17
N CYS A 36 16.29 3.12 -31.41
CA CYS A 36 17.13 2.03 -31.91
C CYS A 36 16.43 0.66 -32.02
N GLY A 37 15.10 0.62 -31.85
CA GLY A 37 14.30 -0.61 -31.88
C GLY A 37 14.35 -1.46 -30.59
N GLN A 38 15.17 -1.10 -29.61
CA GLN A 38 15.25 -1.81 -28.33
C GLN A 38 14.14 -1.39 -27.35
N LYS A 39 13.76 -2.30 -26.46
CA LYS A 39 12.87 -2.03 -25.32
C LYS A 39 13.69 -1.95 -24.02
N ILE A 40 13.39 -0.97 -23.18
CA ILE A 40 14.07 -0.71 -21.92
C ILE A 40 13.10 -0.98 -20.78
N ARG A 41 13.56 -1.73 -19.77
CA ARG A 41 12.81 -1.92 -18.53
C ARG A 41 12.92 -0.68 -17.66
N ILE A 42 11.77 -0.18 -17.21
CA ILE A 42 11.71 0.93 -16.28
C ILE A 42 11.91 0.41 -14.86
N ARG A 43 12.64 1.20 -14.05
CA ARG A 43 12.93 0.91 -12.65
C ARG A 43 12.62 2.15 -11.84
N GLN A 44 11.97 1.97 -10.71
CA GLN A 44 11.59 3.05 -9.80
C GLN A 44 12.65 3.22 -8.71
N VAL A 45 13.14 4.44 -8.55
CA VAL A 45 14.12 4.80 -7.51
C VAL A 45 13.46 5.78 -6.54
N LEU A 46 13.49 5.46 -5.25
CA LEU A 46 13.02 6.36 -4.21
C LEU A 46 14.16 7.28 -3.78
N MET A 47 13.92 8.59 -3.90
CA MET A 47 14.93 9.64 -3.68
C MET A 47 14.76 10.39 -2.34
N ASN A 48 13.70 10.10 -1.58
CA ASN A 48 13.33 10.74 -0.33
C ASN A 48 13.02 9.70 0.77
N CYS A 49 12.65 10.18 1.96
CA CYS A 49 12.23 9.37 3.11
C CYS A 49 10.77 9.69 3.47
N PRO A 50 9.78 9.02 2.85
CA PRO A 50 8.36 9.30 3.12
C PRO A 50 7.92 8.77 4.48
N GLU A 51 7.23 9.60 5.26
CA GLU A 51 6.58 9.21 6.52
C GLU A 51 5.32 8.38 6.30
N ILE A 52 4.64 8.58 5.17
CA ILE A 52 3.41 7.89 4.79
C ILE A 52 3.54 7.39 3.36
N VAL A 53 3.18 6.12 3.13
CA VAL A 53 3.06 5.53 1.81
C VAL A 53 1.66 4.96 1.63
N THR A 54 1.05 5.28 0.50
CA THR A 54 -0.26 4.73 0.12
C THR A 54 -0.13 3.77 -1.05
N ILE A 55 -0.69 2.57 -0.92
CA ILE A 55 -0.71 1.57 -2.01
C ILE A 55 -2.15 1.41 -2.50
N GLY A 56 -2.38 1.76 -3.77
CA GLY A 56 -3.68 1.61 -4.42
C GLY A 56 -3.78 0.30 -5.21
N PHE A 57 -4.93 -0.37 -5.13
CA PHE A 57 -5.24 -1.55 -5.92
C PHE A 57 -6.27 -1.22 -7.00
N VAL A 58 -5.97 -1.67 -8.22
CA VAL A 58 -6.92 -1.68 -9.34
C VAL A 58 -7.50 -3.08 -9.48
N TRP A 59 -8.83 -3.13 -9.51
CA TRP A 59 -9.65 -4.33 -9.68
C TRP A 59 -10.36 -4.30 -11.03
N ASP A 60 -10.43 -5.45 -11.67
CA ASP A 60 -11.10 -5.59 -12.97
C ASP A 60 -12.62 -5.76 -12.83
N SER A 61 -13.12 -6.02 -11.62
CA SER A 61 -14.55 -6.22 -11.32
C SER A 61 -14.90 -5.77 -9.90
N GLU A 62 -16.17 -5.40 -9.70
CA GLU A 62 -16.75 -5.07 -8.39
C GLU A 62 -16.80 -6.26 -7.42
N GLN A 63 -16.85 -7.48 -7.97
CA GLN A 63 -16.75 -8.72 -7.22
C GLN A 63 -15.77 -9.62 -7.94
N SER A 64 -14.62 -9.85 -7.31
CA SER A 64 -13.50 -10.60 -7.87
C SER A 64 -13.23 -11.86 -7.07
N ASP A 65 -13.03 -12.98 -7.75
CA ASP A 65 -12.65 -14.25 -7.13
C ASP A 65 -11.23 -14.22 -6.53
N LEU A 66 -10.43 -13.20 -6.89
CA LEU A 66 -9.08 -12.99 -6.36
C LEU A 66 -9.05 -12.28 -5.01
N THR A 67 -10.21 -11.80 -4.52
CA THR A 67 -10.30 -10.96 -3.31
C THR A 67 -9.62 -11.60 -2.11
N GLU A 68 -9.92 -12.86 -1.86
CA GLU A 68 -9.37 -13.61 -0.73
C GLU A 68 -7.85 -13.80 -0.84
N GLU A 69 -7.35 -14.09 -2.05
CA GLU A 69 -5.92 -14.27 -2.30
C GLU A 69 -5.14 -12.97 -2.10
N VAL A 70 -5.66 -11.86 -2.63
CA VAL A 70 -5.06 -10.53 -2.42
C VAL A 70 -5.03 -10.20 -0.93
N ILE A 71 -6.13 -10.39 -0.19
CA ILE A 71 -6.18 -10.14 1.26
C ILE A 71 -5.13 -10.96 2.01
N ARG A 72 -4.90 -12.23 1.63
CA ARG A 72 -3.86 -13.06 2.25
C ARG A 72 -2.44 -12.60 1.95
N SER A 73 -2.21 -12.00 0.78
CA SER A 73 -0.89 -11.49 0.40
C SER A 73 -0.51 -10.20 1.14
N LEU A 74 -1.46 -9.48 1.73
CA LEU A 74 -1.20 -8.21 2.40
C LEU A 74 -0.36 -8.40 3.67
N GLY A 75 0.81 -7.76 3.69
CA GLY A 75 1.69 -7.70 4.85
C GLY A 75 1.44 -6.45 5.71
N PRO A 76 1.45 -6.54 7.05
CA PRO A 76 1.28 -5.37 7.92
C PRO A 76 2.54 -4.49 8.00
N ASN A 77 3.69 -4.97 7.53
CA ASN A 77 4.94 -4.23 7.49
C ASN A 77 5.37 -4.02 6.04
N LEU A 78 5.96 -2.86 5.75
CA LEU A 78 6.41 -2.48 4.42
C LEU A 78 7.80 -1.86 4.49
N SER A 79 8.80 -2.60 4.01
CA SER A 79 10.14 -2.05 3.80
C SER A 79 10.19 -1.26 2.49
N LEU A 80 10.69 -0.02 2.55
CA LEU A 80 10.89 0.79 1.33
C LEU A 80 11.94 0.17 0.39
N SER A 81 12.94 -0.50 0.95
CA SER A 81 13.96 -1.23 0.19
C SER A 81 13.41 -2.46 -0.52
N ALA A 82 12.35 -3.07 0.01
CA ALA A 82 11.62 -4.14 -0.66
C ALA A 82 10.72 -3.60 -1.79
N LEU A 83 10.12 -2.43 -1.59
CA LEU A 83 9.16 -1.84 -2.52
C LEU A 83 9.80 -1.21 -3.77
N PHE A 84 10.96 -0.55 -3.64
CA PHE A 84 11.61 0.17 -4.73
C PHE A 84 12.87 -0.52 -5.21
N TYR A 85 13.15 -0.44 -6.52
CA TYR A 85 14.36 -1.04 -7.09
C TYR A 85 15.64 -0.50 -6.44
N ARG A 86 15.61 0.79 -6.04
CA ARG A 86 16.68 1.41 -5.28
C ARG A 86 16.12 2.51 -4.39
N VAL A 87 16.66 2.63 -3.17
CA VAL A 87 16.39 3.72 -2.23
C VAL A 87 17.69 4.46 -1.96
N THR A 88 17.77 5.75 -2.31
CA THR A 88 19.03 6.50 -2.17
C THR A 88 19.23 7.07 -0.77
N ASP A 89 18.16 7.48 -0.11
CA ASP A 89 18.21 7.99 1.26
C ASP A 89 18.53 6.85 2.25
N GLU A 90 19.48 7.09 3.17
CA GLU A 90 19.93 6.07 4.14
C GLU A 90 18.89 5.77 5.24
N HIS A 91 18.10 6.76 5.65
CA HIS A 91 17.03 6.57 6.64
C HIS A 91 15.89 5.79 6.00
N ALA A 92 15.47 6.19 4.80
CA ALA A 92 14.44 5.49 4.04
C ALA A 92 14.81 4.03 3.76
N ARG A 93 16.08 3.74 3.50
CA ARG A 93 16.57 2.37 3.23
C ARG A 93 16.36 1.42 4.41
N LYS A 94 16.48 1.95 5.63
CA LYS A 94 16.24 1.22 6.89
C LYS A 94 14.79 1.36 7.37
N GLY A 95 14.00 2.21 6.71
CA GLY A 95 12.62 2.51 7.06
C GLY A 95 11.73 1.29 6.87
N GLU A 96 11.00 0.96 7.92
CA GLU A 96 9.92 -0.01 7.94
C GLU A 96 8.63 0.72 8.32
N LEU A 97 7.64 0.69 7.44
CA LEU A 97 6.36 1.33 7.65
C LEU A 97 5.34 0.30 8.12
N LEU A 98 4.43 0.71 8.99
CA LEU A 98 3.37 -0.14 9.52
C LEU A 98 2.03 0.21 8.86
N LEU A 99 1.26 -0.82 8.51
CA LEU A 99 -0.11 -0.64 8.02
C LEU A 99 -0.97 -0.09 9.15
N VAL A 100 -1.51 1.11 8.95
CA VAL A 100 -2.36 1.81 9.93
C VAL A 100 -3.79 2.01 9.44
N GLY A 101 -4.04 1.83 8.15
CA GLY A 101 -5.37 1.97 7.58
C GLY A 101 -5.53 1.20 6.28
N MET A 102 -6.77 0.81 6.00
CA MET A 102 -7.17 0.18 4.75
C MET A 102 -8.60 0.58 4.39
N ILE A 103 -8.82 1.07 3.17
CA ILE A 103 -10.15 1.24 2.59
C ILE A 103 -10.48 0.00 1.78
N CYS A 104 -11.68 -0.51 1.98
CA CYS A 104 -12.23 -1.60 1.20
C CYS A 104 -13.52 -1.19 0.50
N TYR A 105 -13.86 -1.91 -0.56
CA TYR A 105 -15.15 -1.89 -1.21
C TYR A 105 -15.81 -3.26 -1.09
N SER A 106 -17.11 -3.27 -0.78
CA SER A 106 -17.94 -4.48 -0.80
C SER A 106 -19.40 -4.04 -0.90
N SER A 107 -20.21 -4.82 -1.61
CA SER A 107 -21.68 -4.61 -1.64
C SER A 107 -22.06 -3.16 -1.95
N HIS A 108 -21.43 -2.55 -2.95
CA HIS A 108 -21.70 -1.20 -3.44
C HIS A 108 -21.44 -0.03 -2.46
N HIS A 109 -20.64 -0.24 -1.43
CA HIS A 109 -20.22 0.83 -0.53
C HIS A 109 -18.77 0.65 -0.06
N TYR A 110 -18.23 1.72 0.49
CA TYR A 110 -16.88 1.74 1.05
C TYR A 110 -16.94 1.51 2.55
N CYS A 111 -15.97 0.75 3.06
CA CYS A 111 -15.74 0.59 4.49
C CYS A 111 -14.26 0.77 4.80
N ALA A 112 -13.94 1.01 6.06
CA ALA A 112 -12.57 1.28 6.49
C ALA A 112 -12.15 0.40 7.66
N PHE A 113 -10.87 0.07 7.67
CA PHE A 113 -10.16 -0.53 8.78
C PHE A 113 -9.08 0.45 9.21
N ALA A 114 -9.01 0.78 10.50
CA ALA A 114 -7.97 1.65 11.02
C ALA A 114 -7.38 1.09 12.31
N PHE A 115 -6.08 1.27 12.50
CA PHE A 115 -5.40 0.91 13.73
C PHE A 115 -5.43 2.08 14.71
N HIS A 116 -6.14 1.90 15.82
CA HIS A 116 -6.21 2.88 16.89
C HIS A 116 -5.01 2.71 17.83
N THR A 117 -4.04 3.63 17.71
CA THR A 117 -2.73 3.56 18.39
C THR A 117 -2.84 3.54 19.91
N LYS A 118 -3.76 4.32 20.51
CA LYS A 118 -3.90 4.40 21.97
C LYS A 118 -4.37 3.08 22.61
N SER A 119 -5.28 2.35 21.95
CA SER A 119 -5.73 1.04 22.46
C SER A 119 -4.97 -0.13 21.85
N SER A 120 -4.12 0.10 20.86
CA SER A 120 -3.46 -0.92 20.04
C SER A 120 -4.44 -1.93 19.46
N LYS A 121 -5.56 -1.43 18.91
CA LYS A 121 -6.64 -2.24 18.32
C LYS A 121 -6.98 -1.78 16.91
N TRP A 122 -7.26 -2.76 16.05
CA TRP A 122 -7.94 -2.54 14.78
C TRP A 122 -9.43 -2.30 15.00
N VAL A 123 -9.96 -1.30 14.32
CA VAL A 123 -11.36 -0.90 14.34
C VAL A 123 -11.89 -0.90 12.91
N PHE A 124 -13.07 -1.48 12.73
CA PHE A 124 -13.85 -1.47 11.49
C PHE A 124 -14.88 -0.36 11.53
N PHE A 125 -14.97 0.39 10.44
CA PHE A 125 -15.92 1.47 10.21
C PHE A 125 -16.74 1.15 8.97
N ASP A 126 -18.06 1.21 9.12
CA ASP A 126 -19.04 0.88 8.09
C ASP A 126 -20.28 1.76 8.30
N ASP A 127 -20.33 2.86 7.58
CA ASP A 127 -21.25 3.99 7.81
C ASP A 127 -21.31 4.39 9.29
N ALA A 128 -22.47 4.23 9.93
CA ALA A 128 -22.67 4.54 11.35
C ALA A 128 -22.16 3.44 12.30
N THR A 129 -21.72 2.30 11.77
CA THR A 129 -21.26 1.15 12.55
C THR A 129 -19.76 1.25 12.81
N VAL A 130 -19.37 1.20 14.10
CA VAL A 130 -17.98 1.11 14.53
C VAL A 130 -17.81 -0.17 15.36
N LYS A 131 -16.87 -1.03 14.98
CA LYS A 131 -16.63 -2.33 15.65
C LYS A 131 -15.15 -2.56 15.89
N GLU A 132 -14.76 -2.76 17.15
CA GLU A 132 -13.43 -3.29 17.47
C GLU A 132 -13.26 -4.70 16.88
N ILE A 133 -12.11 -4.97 16.28
CA ILE A 133 -11.75 -6.27 15.70
C ILE A 133 -10.81 -7.04 16.63
N GLY A 134 -9.74 -6.40 17.07
CA GLY A 134 -8.67 -7.02 17.84
C GLY A 134 -7.32 -6.36 17.64
N SER A 135 -6.27 -6.83 18.32
CA SER A 135 -4.93 -6.25 18.22
C SER A 135 -4.08 -6.82 17.09
N ARG A 136 -4.47 -7.95 16.48
CA ARG A 136 -3.64 -8.65 15.50
C ARG A 136 -4.14 -8.44 14.08
N TRP A 137 -3.20 -8.27 13.14
CA TRP A 137 -3.50 -8.17 11.72
C TRP A 137 -4.32 -9.37 11.19
N LYS A 138 -4.03 -10.58 11.67
CA LYS A 138 -4.76 -11.81 11.30
C LYS A 138 -6.27 -11.73 11.56
N ASP A 139 -6.68 -10.98 12.59
CA ASP A 139 -8.10 -10.81 12.93
C ASP A 139 -8.79 -9.91 11.87
N VAL A 140 -8.08 -8.90 11.35
CA VAL A 140 -8.52 -8.07 10.21
C VAL A 140 -8.64 -8.91 8.94
N VAL A 141 -7.59 -9.66 8.58
CA VAL A 141 -7.60 -10.57 7.41
C VAL A 141 -8.80 -11.52 7.49
N THR A 142 -9.06 -12.13 8.65
CA THR A 142 -10.20 -13.03 8.84
C THR A 142 -11.53 -12.33 8.59
N LYS A 143 -11.69 -11.08 9.06
CA LYS A 143 -12.89 -10.29 8.82
C LYS A 143 -13.03 -9.89 7.34
N CYS A 144 -11.94 -9.54 6.68
CA CYS A 144 -11.90 -9.25 5.23
C CYS A 144 -12.36 -10.42 4.39
N ILE A 145 -11.85 -11.62 4.66
CA ILE A 145 -12.23 -12.84 3.95
C ILE A 145 -13.72 -13.15 4.16
N LYS A 146 -14.19 -13.14 5.43
CA LYS A 146 -15.59 -13.43 5.76
C LYS A 146 -16.58 -12.41 5.17
N GLY A 147 -16.17 -11.14 5.06
CA GLY A 147 -17.00 -10.06 4.52
C GLY A 147 -16.83 -9.81 3.03
N HIS A 148 -15.98 -10.59 2.34
CA HIS A 148 -15.60 -10.38 0.94
C HIS A 148 -15.18 -8.94 0.64
N PHE A 149 -14.42 -8.31 1.56
CA PHE A 149 -13.99 -6.93 1.45
C PHE A 149 -12.80 -6.81 0.49
N GLN A 150 -12.99 -6.11 -0.64
CA GLN A 150 -11.94 -5.84 -1.62
C GLN A 150 -11.06 -4.67 -1.17
N PRO A 151 -9.77 -4.86 -0.86
CA PRO A 151 -8.90 -3.75 -0.48
C PRO A 151 -8.64 -2.83 -1.68
N LEU A 152 -8.84 -1.53 -1.50
CA LEU A 152 -8.63 -0.52 -2.53
C LEU A 152 -7.42 0.35 -2.25
N LEU A 153 -7.24 0.76 -0.98
CA LEU A 153 -6.19 1.67 -0.58
C LEU A 153 -5.62 1.23 0.76
N LEU A 154 -4.31 1.05 0.82
CA LEU A 154 -3.58 0.78 2.05
C LEU A 154 -2.81 2.03 2.47
N PHE A 155 -2.79 2.32 3.77
CA PHE A 155 -2.01 3.39 4.37
C PHE A 155 -0.96 2.80 5.29
N TYR A 156 0.30 3.01 4.93
CA TYR A 156 1.44 2.68 5.76
C TYR A 156 2.04 3.96 6.33
N SER A 157 2.41 3.95 7.61
CA SER A 157 3.07 5.08 8.26
C SER A 157 4.31 4.66 9.02
N ASN A 158 5.26 5.59 9.14
CA ASN A 158 6.40 5.46 10.03
C ASN A 158 5.91 5.44 11.49
N PRO A 159 6.23 4.39 12.28
CA PRO A 159 5.83 4.34 13.69
C PRO A 159 6.42 5.46 14.55
N ASP A 160 7.59 5.98 14.15
CA ASP A 160 8.27 7.10 14.81
C ASP A 160 7.91 8.46 14.20
N GLY A 161 6.97 8.47 13.25
CA GLY A 161 6.51 9.68 12.59
C GLY A 161 5.80 10.64 13.56
N SER A 162 5.94 11.93 13.30
CA SER A 162 5.24 12.97 14.04
C SER A 162 4.02 13.47 13.28
N ALA A 163 3.02 13.99 14.02
CA ALA A 163 1.88 14.64 13.38
C ALA A 163 2.36 15.86 12.59
N ILE A 164 1.92 15.97 11.33
CA ILE A 164 2.21 17.15 10.52
C ILE A 164 1.44 18.33 11.13
N HIS A 165 2.16 19.35 11.58
CA HIS A 165 1.54 20.58 12.05
C HIS A 165 0.84 21.27 10.87
N THR A 166 -0.45 21.58 11.04
CA THR A 166 -1.31 22.10 9.97
C THR A 166 -0.82 23.44 9.42
N GLU A 167 -0.05 24.19 10.20
CA GLU A 167 0.60 25.45 9.81
C GLU A 167 1.65 25.24 8.70
N ASP A 168 2.38 24.12 8.72
CA ASP A 168 3.42 23.83 7.72
C ASP A 168 2.83 23.43 6.36
N ALA A 169 1.63 22.82 6.35
CA ALA A 169 0.93 22.46 5.11
C ALA A 169 0.53 23.70 4.27
N SER A 170 0.28 24.84 4.93
CA SER A 170 -0.09 26.09 4.25
C SER A 170 1.10 26.78 3.55
N ARG A 171 2.33 26.51 3.99
CA ARG A 171 3.55 27.12 3.44
C ARG A 171 3.99 26.48 2.12
N LEU A 172 3.76 25.18 1.92
CA LEU A 172 4.11 24.53 0.65
C LEU A 172 3.27 25.03 -0.54
N ASN A 173 2.02 25.44 -0.30
CA ASN A 173 1.13 25.91 -1.36
C ASN A 173 1.44 27.35 -1.83
N SER A 174 2.19 28.13 -1.05
CA SER A 174 2.56 29.52 -1.41
C SER A 174 3.88 29.61 -2.17
N SER A 175 4.71 28.56 -2.15
CA SER A 175 5.97 28.51 -2.91
C SER A 175 5.80 28.13 -4.39
N HIS A 176 4.61 27.71 -4.84
CA HIS A 176 4.33 27.35 -6.24
C HIS A 176 3.56 28.41 -7.03
N SER A 177 3.27 29.58 -6.44
CA SER A 177 2.54 30.68 -7.10
C SER A 177 3.43 31.79 -7.67
N HIS A 178 4.76 31.62 -7.67
CA HIS A 178 5.69 32.61 -8.21
C HIS A 178 6.78 31.95 -9.07
N THR A 179 6.43 31.63 -10.32
CA THR A 179 7.33 31.64 -11.49
C THR A 179 6.49 31.81 -12.75
#